data_AF-A0A537PBM0-F1
#
_entry.id   AF-A0A537PBM0-F1
#
_cell.length_a   1.000
_cell.length_b   1.000
_cell.length_c   1.000
_cell.angle_alpha   90.00
_cell.angle_beta   90.00
_cell.angle_gamma   90.00
#
_symmetry.space_group_name_H-M   'P 1'
#
loop_
_entity.id
_entity.type
_entity.pdbx_description
1 polymer ?
#
loop_
_entity_poly.entity_id
_entity_poly.type
_entity_poly.pdbx_seq_one_letter_code
_entity_poly.pdbx_strand_id
1 'polypeptide(L)' 'MPQTEWRLKGDWIKNCNCAFGCPCDFNARPTNGNCKGLVGMRITNGHFGDVQLDGLN' A
#
# COMPACT_ATOMS: atom_id res chain seq x y z
N MET A 1 18.46 14.49 -8.57
CA MET A 1 18.58 13.50 -7.48
C MET A 1 18.43 12.13 -8.12
N PRO A 2 19.39 11.19 -7.96
CA PRO A 2 19.18 9.83 -8.45
C PRO A 2 17.98 9.23 -7.73
N GLN A 3 17.05 8.66 -8.49
CA GLN A 3 15.89 7.99 -7.93
C GLN A 3 16.35 6.61 -7.46
N THR A 4 16.21 6.33 -6.16
CA THR A 4 16.44 4.98 -5.62
C THR A 4 15.47 4.02 -6.29
N GLU A 5 16.00 3.01 -6.94
CA GLU A 5 15.18 1.98 -7.55
C GLU A 5 14.61 1.06 -6.47
N TRP A 6 13.34 0.71 -6.61
CA TRP A 6 12.61 -0.05 -5.60
C TRP A 6 11.48 -0.86 -6.24
N ARG A 7 11.17 -2.00 -5.63
CA ARG A 7 10.06 -2.86 -6.04
C ARG A 7 9.51 -3.62 -4.83
N LEU A 8 8.20 -3.76 -4.77
CA LEU A 8 7.51 -4.63 -3.81
C LEU A 8 6.56 -5.57 -4.56
N LYS A 9 6.64 -6.87 -4.27
CA LYS A 9 5.73 -7.91 -4.76
C LYS A 9 5.26 -8.77 -3.60
N GLY A 10 3.95 -8.97 -3.49
CA GLY A 10 3.38 -9.86 -2.49
C GLY A 10 1.90 -9.58 -2.27
N ASP A 11 1.38 -10.18 -1.20
CA ASP A 11 -0.01 -10.06 -0.81
C ASP A 11 -0.18 -8.86 0.11
N TRP A 12 -1.26 -8.13 -0.07
CA TRP A 12 -1.54 -6.94 0.71
C TRP A 12 -3.01 -6.87 1.05
N ILE A 13 -3.29 -6.27 2.20
CA ILE A 13 -4.64 -5.97 2.66
C ILE A 13 -4.72 -4.49 2.98
N LYS A 14 -5.84 -3.88 2.61
CA LYS A 14 -6.19 -2.54 3.05
C LYS A 14 -7.60 -2.49 3.60
N ASN A 15 -7.81 -1.58 4.53
CA ASN A 15 -9.14 -1.19 4.94
C ASN A 15 -9.14 0.28 5.37
N CYS A 16 -10.31 0.91 5.37
CA CYS A 16 -10.48 2.25 5.88
C CYS A 16 -11.90 2.46 6.41
N ASN A 17 -12.11 3.61 7.03
CA ASN A 17 -13.42 4.04 7.55
C ASN A 17 -14.49 4.35 6.49
N CYS A 18 -14.21 4.16 5.19
CA CYS A 18 -15.17 4.50 4.13
C CYS A 18 -16.17 3.36 3.86
N ALA A 19 -17.18 3.65 3.04
CA ALA A 19 -18.09 2.63 2.54
C ALA A 19 -17.34 1.51 1.79
N PHE A 20 -17.99 0.35 1.70
CA PHE A 20 -17.43 -0.82 1.02
C PHE A 20 -16.91 -0.48 -0.38
N GLY A 21 -15.79 -1.10 -0.75
CA GLY A 21 -15.12 -0.85 -2.02
C GLY A 21 -14.15 0.34 -2.00
N CYS A 22 -13.94 1.04 -0.87
CA CYS A 22 -12.94 2.11 -0.73
C CYS A 22 -13.00 3.13 -1.87
N PRO A 23 -14.05 3.97 -1.97
CA PRO A 23 -14.31 4.84 -3.12
C PRO A 23 -13.11 5.71 -3.56
N CYS A 24 -12.22 6.08 -2.64
CA CYS A 24 -11.00 6.82 -2.94
C CYS A 24 -10.02 6.09 -3.87
N ASP A 25 -10.05 4.76 -3.93
CA ASP A 25 -9.21 3.96 -4.84
C ASP A 25 -9.65 4.13 -6.30
N PHE A 26 -10.89 4.55 -6.48
CA PHE A 26 -11.52 4.76 -7.77
C PHE A 26 -11.75 6.26 -8.04
N ASN A 27 -10.91 7.12 -7.44
CA ASN A 27 -10.94 8.58 -7.58
C ASN A 27 -12.22 9.28 -7.08
N ALA A 28 -13.05 8.61 -6.27
CA ALA A 28 -14.18 9.25 -5.61
C ALA A 28 -13.79 9.85 -4.25
N ARG A 29 -14.63 10.75 -3.72
CA ARG A 29 -14.38 11.38 -2.42
C ARG A 29 -14.51 10.37 -1.27
N PRO A 30 -13.75 10.54 -0.17
CA PRO A 30 -13.94 9.74 1.04
C PRO A 30 -15.36 9.90 1.59
N THR A 31 -15.94 8.81 2.09
CA THR A 31 -17.33 8.79 2.58
C THR A 31 -17.58 9.79 3.71
N ASN A 32 -16.62 9.92 4.63
CA ASN A 32 -16.76 10.76 5.84
C ASN A 32 -16.03 12.11 5.72
N GLY A 33 -15.70 12.55 4.49
CA GLY A 33 -14.89 13.75 4.26
C GLY A 33 -13.39 13.57 4.52
N ASN A 34 -12.98 12.54 5.27
CA ASN A 34 -11.60 12.09 5.38
C ASN A 34 -11.47 10.56 5.30
N CYS A 35 -10.30 10.10 4.87
CA CYS A 35 -9.94 8.68 4.87
C CYS A 35 -9.00 8.39 6.04
N LYS A 36 -9.35 7.42 6.88
CA LYS A 36 -8.49 6.83 7.90
C LYS A 36 -8.26 5.38 7.52
N GLY A 37 -7.14 5.12 6.85
CA GLY A 37 -6.81 3.82 6.27
C GLY A 37 -5.67 3.12 6.99
N LEU A 38 -5.68 1.80 6.89
CA LEU A 38 -4.58 0.91 7.23
C LEU A 38 -4.25 0.06 6.00
N VAL A 39 -2.96 -0.15 5.76
CA VAL A 39 -2.44 -1.08 4.76
C VAL A 39 -1.41 -1.97 5.44
N GLY A 40 -1.51 -3.28 5.22
CA GLY A 40 -0.49 -4.26 5.59
C GLY A 40 -0.07 -5.05 4.35
N MET A 41 1.19 -5.45 4.27
CA MET A 41 1.72 -6.16 3.12
C MET A 41 2.75 -7.21 3.54
N ARG A 42 2.49 -8.46 3.15
CA ARG A 42 3.49 -9.52 3.18
C ARG A 42 4.31 -9.46 1.88
N ILE A 43 5.57 -9.06 2.01
CA ILE A 43 6.51 -8.93 0.88
C ILE A 43 7.07 -10.31 0.56
N THR A 44 6.67 -10.87 -0.59
CA THR A 44 7.21 -12.13 -1.10
C THR A 44 8.54 -11.93 -1.82
N ASN A 45 8.72 -10.80 -2.50
CA ASN A 45 9.97 -10.39 -3.12
C ASN A 45 10.01 -8.86 -3.31
N GLY A 46 11.14 -8.23 -3.04
CA GLY A 46 11.31 -6.80 -3.20
C GLY A 46 12.60 -6.24 -2.62
N HIS A 47 12.92 -5.01 -2.99
CA HIS A 47 14.12 -4.31 -2.56
C HIS A 47 13.91 -2.81 -2.56
N PHE A 48 14.79 -2.12 -1.82
CA PHE A 48 14.93 -0.67 -1.85
C PHE A 48 16.41 -0.33 -1.96
N GLY A 49 16.88 -0.02 -3.17
CA GLY A 49 18.31 0.00 -3.46
C GLY A 49 18.96 -1.34 -3.13
N ASP A 50 20.02 -1.32 -2.32
CA ASP A 50 20.73 -2.55 -1.92
C ASP A 50 20.07 -3.30 -0.75
N VAL A 51 18.99 -2.76 -0.17
CA VAL A 51 18.28 -3.37 0.96
C VAL A 51 17.26 -4.39 0.45
N GLN A 52 17.46 -5.66 0.79
CA GLN A 52 16.53 -6.74 0.49
C GLN A 52 15.33 -6.73 1.45
N LEU A 53 14.13 -6.87 0.91
CA LEU A 53 12.86 -6.85 1.64
C LEU A 53 12.10 -8.19 1.54
N ASP A 54 12.71 -9.20 0.93
CA ASP A 54 12.15 -10.53 0.76
C ASP A 54 11.74 -11.16 2.09
N GLY A 55 10.50 -11.67 2.16
CA GLY A 55 9.99 -12.43 3.31
C GLY A 55 9.52 -11.59 4.50
N LEU A 56 9.47 -10.26 4.38
CA LEU A 56 8.95 -9.36 5.42
C LEU A 56 7.41 -9.34 5.46
N ASN A 57 6.82 -9.07 6.62
CA ASN A 57 5.36 -9.01 6.84
C ASN A 57 4.87 -7.62 7.23
#